data_AF-A0AAD5LMU9-F1
#
_entry.id   AF-A0AAD5LMU9-F1
#
_cell.length_a   1.000
_cell.length_b   1.000
_cell.length_c   1.000
_cell.angle_alpha   90.00
_cell.angle_beta   90.00
_cell.angle_gamma   90.00
#
_symmetry.space_group_name_H-M   'P 1'
#
loop_
_entity.id
_entity.type
_entity.pdbx_description
1 polymer ?
#
loop_
_entity_poly.entity_id
_entity_poly.type
_entity_poly.pdbx_seq_one_letter_code
_entity_poly.pdbx_strand_id
1 'polypeptide(L)'
;MDRSTGEAAAQGVEIGQGSDADETRATWRAWLGKKVVQLQHGVDANLSLVRVGCLVLMVGSAAAAVRFSGLRQLHQFKHVDDIPSHFFLRQKTIRVRMVRQSERDPSVFYVYHTPFLRRLLLQDTLPRVGVAGGVQPLIAVRAFGIRVDEGAQEWLWSNVVSLHRPLKLTLLHRLEGVVDGEETVATCFMKIQKLPFDRDLAQELVSRGLAESIPETLSKYDTER
;
A
#
# COMPACT_ATOMS: atom_id res chain seq x y z
N MET A 1 33.93 -116.67 -26.92
CA MET A 1 34.81 -115.52 -27.17
C MET A 1 34.06 -114.58 -28.10
N ASP A 2 33.54 -113.44 -27.71
CA ASP A 2 33.30 -112.78 -26.43
C ASP A 2 32.33 -111.63 -26.77
N ARG A 3 31.24 -111.54 -25.99
CA ARG A 3 30.67 -110.31 -25.38
C ARG A 3 30.42 -109.06 -26.26
N SER A 4 29.34 -108.29 -26.07
CA SER A 4 28.23 -108.34 -25.14
C SER A 4 27.27 -107.20 -25.50
N THR A 5 25.99 -107.51 -25.44
CA THR A 5 24.87 -106.57 -25.26
C THR A 5 25.08 -105.64 -24.06
N GLY A 6 24.49 -104.44 -24.14
CA GLY A 6 24.46 -103.48 -23.05
C GLY A 6 23.55 -102.30 -23.35
N GLU A 7 22.23 -102.53 -23.25
CA GLU A 7 21.27 -101.46 -22.91
C GLU A 7 21.68 -100.85 -21.56
N ALA A 8 21.82 -99.53 -21.52
CA ALA A 8 21.90 -98.77 -20.28
C ALA A 8 20.90 -97.62 -20.37
N ALA A 9 19.75 -97.82 -19.73
CA ALA A 9 18.89 -96.76 -19.28
C ALA A 9 19.68 -95.88 -18.30
N ALA A 10 19.72 -94.57 -18.57
CA ALA A 10 20.12 -93.57 -17.60
C ALA A 10 18.97 -92.56 -17.47
N GLN A 11 18.14 -92.80 -16.45
CA GLN A 11 17.40 -91.73 -15.79
C GLN A 11 18.41 -90.73 -15.24
N GLY A 12 18.34 -89.49 -15.71
CA GLY A 12 19.00 -88.33 -15.11
C GLY A 12 17.95 -87.28 -14.83
N VAL A 13 17.43 -87.28 -13.61
CA VAL A 13 16.64 -86.20 -13.02
C VAL A 13 17.54 -84.99 -12.89
N GLU A 14 17.32 -83.93 -13.67
CA GLU A 14 17.91 -82.61 -13.42
C GLU A 14 16.82 -81.62 -12.96
N ILE A 15 16.60 -81.65 -11.64
CA ILE A 15 16.63 -80.50 -10.74
C ILE A 15 15.91 -79.23 -11.26
N GLY A 16 14.61 -79.20 -11.02
CA GLY A 16 13.87 -77.95 -10.86
C GLY A 16 14.32 -77.24 -9.57
N GLN A 17 15.32 -76.36 -9.66
CA GLN A 17 15.68 -75.38 -8.61
C GLN A 17 16.00 -73.98 -9.16
N GLY A 18 15.66 -73.68 -10.42
CA GLY A 18 15.85 -72.34 -11.02
C GLY A 18 14.64 -71.40 -10.93
N SER A 19 13.43 -71.92 -10.73
CA SER A 19 12.19 -71.13 -10.87
C SER A 19 11.95 -70.16 -9.69
N ASP A 20 12.13 -70.63 -8.45
CA ASP A 20 11.84 -69.82 -7.27
C ASP A 20 12.80 -68.64 -7.10
N ALA A 21 14.08 -68.81 -7.45
CA ALA A 21 15.08 -67.75 -7.29
C ALA A 21 14.87 -66.59 -8.28
N ASP A 22 14.43 -66.90 -9.51
CA ASP A 22 14.17 -65.90 -10.53
C ASP A 22 12.82 -65.20 -10.34
N GLU A 23 11.80 -65.92 -9.84
CA GLU A 23 10.51 -65.33 -9.46
C GLU A 23 10.64 -64.39 -8.25
N THR A 24 11.47 -64.78 -7.27
CA THR A 24 11.80 -63.92 -6.11
C THR A 24 12.56 -62.67 -6.55
N ARG A 25 13.51 -62.79 -7.50
CA ARG A 25 14.22 -61.61 -8.05
C ARG A 25 13.32 -60.70 -8.87
N ALA A 26 12.39 -61.24 -9.65
CA ALA A 26 11.45 -60.47 -10.45
C ALA A 26 10.47 -59.68 -9.56
N THR A 27 9.96 -60.31 -8.49
CA THR A 27 9.10 -59.65 -7.51
C THR A 27 9.82 -58.53 -6.75
N TRP A 28 11.09 -58.72 -6.37
CA TRP A 28 11.91 -57.66 -5.76
C TRP A 28 12.13 -56.47 -6.70
N ARG A 29 12.41 -56.70 -7.99
CA ARG A 29 12.55 -55.61 -8.97
C ARG A 29 11.24 -54.85 -9.18
N ALA A 30 10.11 -55.56 -9.22
CA ALA A 30 8.79 -54.92 -9.34
C ALA A 30 8.44 -54.10 -8.10
N TRP A 31 8.79 -54.58 -6.90
CA TRP A 31 8.58 -53.86 -5.65
C TRP A 31 9.45 -52.61 -5.54
N LEU A 32 10.74 -52.73 -5.89
CA LEU A 32 11.66 -51.59 -5.93
C LEU A 32 11.24 -50.57 -7.00
N GLY A 33 10.83 -51.03 -8.18
CA GLY A 33 10.28 -50.15 -9.23
C GLY A 33 9.07 -49.35 -8.75
N LYS A 34 8.11 -50.00 -8.07
CA LYS A 34 6.97 -49.31 -7.46
C LYS A 34 7.38 -48.29 -6.40
N LYS A 35 8.36 -48.62 -5.55
CA LYS A 35 8.84 -47.71 -4.50
C LYS A 35 9.60 -46.50 -5.08
N VAL A 36 10.41 -46.69 -6.11
CA VAL A 36 11.14 -45.61 -6.79
C VAL A 36 10.16 -44.67 -7.50
N VAL A 37 9.16 -45.21 -8.21
CA VAL A 37 8.13 -44.38 -8.87
C VAL A 37 7.31 -43.58 -7.86
N GLN A 38 6.96 -44.16 -6.71
CA GLN A 38 6.26 -43.45 -5.63
C GLN A 38 7.11 -42.34 -5.01
N LEU A 39 8.41 -42.58 -4.78
CA LEU A 39 9.35 -41.56 -4.28
C LEU A 39 9.54 -40.44 -5.30
N GLN A 40 9.66 -40.78 -6.59
CA GLN A 40 9.83 -39.81 -7.66
C GLN A 40 8.59 -38.92 -7.82
N HIS A 41 7.38 -39.49 -7.76
CA HIS A 41 6.13 -38.70 -7.73
C HIS A 41 6.01 -37.81 -6.48
N GLY A 42 6.47 -38.29 -5.32
CA GLY A 42 6.48 -37.47 -4.09
C GLY A 42 7.47 -36.30 -4.16
N VAL A 43 8.64 -36.52 -4.74
CA VAL A 43 9.66 -35.47 -4.95
C VAL A 43 9.21 -34.47 -6.00
N ASP A 44 8.67 -34.92 -7.12
CA ASP A 44 8.19 -34.05 -8.19
C ASP A 44 6.98 -33.19 -7.75
N ALA A 45 6.06 -33.77 -6.97
CA ALA A 45 4.94 -33.03 -6.38
C ALA A 45 5.43 -31.93 -5.42
N ASN A 46 6.37 -32.25 -4.52
CA ASN A 46 6.94 -31.28 -3.59
C ASN A 46 7.73 -30.18 -4.32
N LEU A 47 8.47 -30.52 -5.38
CA LEU A 47 9.21 -29.57 -6.19
C LEU A 47 8.26 -28.61 -6.93
N SER A 48 7.15 -29.11 -7.45
CA SER A 48 6.13 -28.29 -8.11
C SER A 48 5.47 -27.30 -7.14
N LEU A 49 5.19 -27.74 -5.91
CA LEU A 49 4.57 -26.91 -4.88
C LEU A 49 5.50 -25.78 -4.40
N VAL A 50 6.80 -26.08 -4.25
CA VAL A 50 7.82 -25.06 -3.93
C VAL A 50 7.97 -24.05 -5.07
N ARG A 51 7.98 -24.50 -6.33
CA ARG A 51 8.07 -23.60 -7.50
C ARG A 51 6.86 -22.66 -7.59
N VAL A 52 5.65 -23.20 -7.42
CA VAL A 52 4.42 -22.38 -7.42
C VAL A 52 4.44 -21.41 -6.23
N GLY A 53 4.82 -21.88 -5.04
CA GLY A 53 4.97 -21.04 -3.85
C GLY A 53 5.93 -19.87 -4.06
N CYS A 54 7.11 -20.13 -4.64
CA CYS A 54 8.08 -19.09 -4.98
C CYS A 54 7.57 -18.10 -6.05
N LEU A 55 6.87 -18.57 -7.08
CA LEU A 55 6.28 -17.69 -8.09
C LEU A 55 5.21 -16.78 -7.50
N VAL A 56 4.33 -17.30 -6.64
CA VAL A 56 3.32 -16.50 -5.94
C VAL A 56 3.98 -15.46 -5.02
N LEU A 57 5.03 -15.86 -4.29
CA LEU A 57 5.81 -14.94 -3.44
C LEU A 57 6.51 -13.85 -4.26
N MET A 58 7.10 -14.19 -5.41
CA MET A 58 7.75 -13.24 -6.31
C MET A 58 6.75 -12.25 -6.93
N VAL A 59 5.58 -12.73 -7.37
CA VAL A 59 4.52 -11.86 -7.89
C VAL A 59 3.95 -10.98 -6.78
N GLY A 60 3.72 -11.54 -5.58
CA GLY A 60 3.26 -10.79 -4.42
C GLY A 60 4.26 -9.72 -3.97
N SER A 61 5.56 -10.05 -3.93
CA SER A 61 6.61 -9.12 -3.57
C SER A 61 6.84 -8.06 -4.64
N ALA A 62 6.73 -8.38 -5.93
CA ALA A 62 6.78 -7.41 -7.02
C ALA A 62 5.57 -6.46 -7.00
N ALA A 63 4.36 -6.98 -6.78
CA ALA A 63 3.15 -6.15 -6.67
C ALA A 63 3.19 -5.23 -5.44
N ALA A 64 3.66 -5.76 -4.30
CA ALA A 64 3.92 -4.96 -3.11
C ALA A 64 5.03 -3.93 -3.40
N ALA A 65 6.13 -4.34 -4.02
CA ALA A 65 7.22 -3.45 -4.41
C ALA A 65 6.73 -2.35 -5.33
N VAL A 66 5.90 -2.59 -6.35
CA VAL A 66 5.35 -1.51 -7.21
C VAL A 66 4.43 -0.57 -6.43
N ARG A 67 3.65 -1.11 -5.48
CA ARG A 67 2.77 -0.29 -4.62
C ARG A 67 3.55 0.54 -3.60
N PHE A 68 4.70 0.05 -3.12
CA PHE A 68 5.56 0.70 -2.12
C PHE A 68 6.77 1.45 -2.72
N SER A 69 7.21 1.12 -3.93
CA SER A 69 8.30 1.74 -4.70
C SER A 69 7.88 3.05 -5.36
N GLY A 70 6.65 3.49 -5.10
CA GLY A 70 6.29 4.88 -5.20
C GLY A 70 7.18 5.70 -4.26
N LEU A 71 8.41 6.00 -4.68
CA LEU A 71 9.28 7.07 -4.20
C LEU A 71 8.51 8.40 -4.08
N ARG A 72 7.37 8.52 -4.78
CA ARG A 72 6.39 9.60 -4.68
C ARG A 72 5.62 9.67 -3.34
N GLN A 73 5.52 8.60 -2.55
CA GLN A 73 4.88 8.64 -1.22
C GLN A 73 5.83 9.09 -0.11
N LEU A 74 7.14 9.14 -0.36
CA LEU A 74 8.12 9.73 0.56
C LEU A 74 8.31 11.23 0.31
N HIS A 75 7.91 11.73 -0.87
CA HIS A 75 7.96 13.15 -1.16
C HIS A 75 6.96 13.91 -0.28
N GLN A 76 7.53 14.65 0.66
CA GLN A 76 6.81 15.67 1.40
C GLN A 76 6.67 16.89 0.48
N PHE A 77 5.43 17.28 0.20
CA PHE A 77 5.15 18.56 -0.46
C PHE A 77 5.45 19.68 0.53
N LYS A 78 6.27 20.65 0.11
CA LYS A 78 6.66 21.78 0.94
C LYS A 78 5.80 23.00 0.67
N HIS A 79 5.47 23.21 -0.60
CA HIS A 79 4.60 24.26 -1.09
C HIS A 79 3.46 23.67 -1.93
N VAL A 80 2.44 24.48 -2.19
CA VAL A 80 1.34 24.12 -3.10
C VAL A 80 1.89 23.87 -4.52
N ASP A 81 2.94 24.59 -4.91
CA ASP A 81 3.56 24.47 -6.22
C ASP A 81 4.23 23.12 -6.48
N ASP A 82 4.75 22.49 -5.43
CA ASP A 82 5.32 21.15 -5.50
C ASP A 82 4.29 20.07 -5.81
N ILE A 83 3.00 20.35 -5.59
CA ILE A 83 1.93 19.40 -5.81
C ILE A 83 1.70 19.28 -7.32
N PRO A 84 1.84 18.08 -7.91
CA PRO A 84 1.66 17.92 -9.34
C PRO A 84 0.26 18.31 -9.81
N SER A 85 0.12 18.99 -10.95
CA SER A 85 -1.17 19.40 -11.53
C SER A 85 -2.18 18.26 -11.66
N HIS A 86 -1.72 17.05 -12.00
CA HIS A 86 -2.56 15.86 -12.09
C HIS A 86 -3.22 15.44 -10.76
N PHE A 87 -2.76 15.93 -9.61
CA PHE A 87 -3.46 15.74 -8.33
C PHE A 87 -4.72 16.60 -8.25
N PHE A 88 -4.68 17.83 -8.77
CA PHE A 88 -5.83 18.72 -8.85
C PHE A 88 -6.83 18.22 -9.90
N LEU A 89 -6.35 17.87 -11.10
CA LEU A 89 -7.20 17.35 -12.19
C LEU A 89 -7.94 16.06 -11.82
N ARG A 90 -7.30 15.19 -11.03
CA ARG A 90 -7.90 13.92 -10.58
C ARG A 90 -8.55 14.02 -9.19
N GLN A 91 -8.61 15.21 -8.61
CA GLN A 91 -9.15 15.46 -7.27
C GLN A 91 -8.60 14.47 -6.24
N LYS A 92 -7.28 14.26 -6.26
CA LYS A 92 -6.63 13.29 -5.38
C LYS A 92 -6.72 13.76 -3.92
N THR A 93 -6.99 12.80 -3.05
CA THR A 93 -6.99 13.04 -1.61
C THR A 93 -5.58 12.91 -1.05
N ILE A 94 -5.11 13.96 -0.36
CA ILE A 94 -3.87 13.93 0.42
C ILE A 94 -4.19 13.95 1.92
N ARG A 95 -3.30 13.40 2.75
CA ARG A 95 -3.46 13.43 4.21
C ARG A 95 -2.51 14.43 4.82
N VAL A 96 -3.04 15.31 5.66
CA VAL A 96 -2.30 16.42 6.25
C VAL A 96 -2.64 16.55 7.73
N ARG A 97 -1.87 17.37 8.45
CA ARG A 97 -2.23 17.89 9.77
C ARG A 97 -2.25 19.40 9.72
N MET A 98 -3.24 20.00 10.35
CA MET A 98 -3.29 21.45 10.50
C MET A 98 -2.27 21.89 11.54
N VAL A 99 -1.52 22.95 11.22
CA VAL A 99 -0.51 23.52 12.11
C VAL A 99 -1.01 24.85 12.66
N ARG A 100 -1.49 25.73 11.80
CA ARG A 100 -2.02 27.05 12.19
C ARG A 100 -2.98 27.59 11.15
N GLN A 101 -3.75 28.59 11.56
CA GLN A 101 -4.55 29.45 10.68
C GLN A 101 -3.72 30.70 10.33
N SER A 102 -3.98 31.33 9.18
CA SER A 102 -3.35 32.60 8.82
C SER A 102 -3.96 33.74 9.65
N GLU A 103 -3.11 34.66 10.10
CA GLU A 103 -3.53 35.85 10.86
C GLU A 103 -4.13 36.94 9.95
N ARG A 104 -3.78 36.93 8.64
CA ARG A 104 -4.26 37.92 7.67
C ARG A 104 -5.59 37.52 7.03
N ASP A 105 -5.76 36.23 6.74
CA ASP A 105 -7.01 35.67 6.21
C ASP A 105 -7.39 34.42 7.02
N PRO A 106 -8.41 34.50 7.90
CA PRO A 106 -8.85 33.35 8.68
C PRO A 106 -9.33 32.17 7.81
N SER A 107 -9.63 32.38 6.53
CA SER A 107 -10.04 31.29 5.63
C SER A 107 -8.86 30.44 5.13
N VAL A 108 -7.62 30.90 5.32
CA VAL A 108 -6.40 30.21 4.91
C VAL A 108 -5.78 29.46 6.08
N PHE A 109 -5.52 28.17 5.86
CA PHE A 109 -4.93 27.26 6.81
C PHE A 109 -3.57 26.79 6.34
N TYR A 110 -2.61 26.74 7.26
CA TYR A 110 -1.30 26.15 7.01
C TYR A 110 -1.28 24.71 7.49
N VAL A 111 -1.04 23.80 6.55
CA VAL A 111 -1.06 22.36 6.80
C VAL A 111 0.26 21.70 6.45
N TYR A 112 0.56 20.64 7.18
CA TYR A 112 1.73 19.80 6.98
C TYR A 112 1.34 18.47 6.33
N HIS A 113 1.96 18.09 5.21
CA HIS A 113 1.70 16.82 4.55
C HIS A 113 2.27 15.63 5.33
N THR A 114 1.43 14.62 5.61
CA THR A 114 1.80 13.42 6.38
C THR A 114 1.83 12.15 5.52
N PRO A 115 3.00 11.81 4.94
CA PRO A 115 3.10 10.63 4.08
C PRO A 115 2.82 9.32 4.84
N PHE A 116 2.29 8.32 4.12
CA PHE A 116 1.85 7.04 4.70
C PHE A 116 3.00 6.20 5.26
N LEU A 117 4.14 6.17 4.56
CA LEU A 117 5.32 5.39 4.96
C LEU A 117 6.00 5.94 6.21
N ARG A 118 6.02 7.27 6.39
CA ARG A 118 6.54 7.89 7.61
C ARG A 118 5.73 7.43 8.82
N ARG A 119 4.40 7.40 8.74
CA ARG A 119 3.54 6.89 9.83
C ARG A 119 3.79 5.44 10.23
N LEU A 120 4.17 4.59 9.28
CA LEU A 120 4.41 3.16 9.53
C LEU A 120 5.82 2.88 10.07
N LEU A 121 6.81 3.69 9.69
CA LEU A 121 8.23 3.41 9.98
C LEU A 121 8.86 4.37 10.99
N LEU A 122 8.36 5.60 11.09
CA LEU A 122 8.90 6.67 11.91
C LEU A 122 7.78 7.20 12.80
N GLN A 123 7.89 7.00 14.12
CA GLN A 123 6.99 7.63 15.08
C GLN A 123 6.84 9.11 14.72
N ASP A 124 5.60 9.46 14.36
CA ASP A 124 5.25 10.62 13.54
C ASP A 124 5.43 11.89 14.38
N THR A 125 6.68 12.33 14.56
CA THR A 125 7.00 13.56 15.25
C THR A 125 6.61 14.72 14.34
N LEU A 126 5.64 15.51 14.82
CA LEU A 126 5.38 16.80 14.21
C LEU A 126 6.70 17.58 14.13
N PRO A 127 6.92 18.33 13.04
CA PRO A 127 8.07 19.21 13.00
C PRO A 127 8.01 20.13 14.22
N ARG A 128 9.04 20.06 15.08
CA ARG A 128 9.11 20.87 16.30
C ARG A 128 8.96 22.33 15.90
N VAL A 129 7.84 22.94 16.29
CA VAL A 129 7.59 24.36 16.09
C VAL A 129 8.66 25.11 16.90
N GLY A 130 9.64 25.71 16.22
CA GLY A 130 10.55 26.73 16.74
C GLY A 130 11.71 26.29 17.65
N VAL A 131 12.79 25.71 17.10
CA VAL A 131 14.12 25.70 17.78
C VAL A 131 15.29 26.07 16.86
N ALA A 132 15.14 25.95 15.54
CA ALA A 132 16.13 26.45 14.58
C ALA A 132 15.38 27.20 13.49
N GLY A 133 15.77 28.44 13.19
CA GLY A 133 15.07 29.41 12.34
C GLY A 133 14.92 29.05 10.84
N GLY A 134 14.58 27.81 10.52
CA GLY A 134 14.14 27.40 9.19
C GLY A 134 12.62 27.50 9.09
N VAL A 135 12.15 28.27 8.11
CA VAL A 135 10.73 28.34 7.73
C VAL A 135 10.25 26.90 7.46
N GLN A 136 9.29 26.43 8.25
CA GLN A 136 8.78 25.08 8.06
C GLN A 136 8.02 25.01 6.74
N PRO A 137 8.20 23.92 5.97
CA PRO A 137 7.48 23.72 4.72
C PRO A 137 5.99 23.45 5.01
N LEU A 138 5.17 24.49 4.86
CA LEU A 138 3.74 24.47 5.11
C LEU A 138 3.00 24.75 3.81
N ILE A 139 1.94 23.98 3.58
CA ILE A 139 1.06 24.14 2.42
C ILE A 139 -0.06 25.09 2.85
N ALA A 140 -0.23 26.20 2.14
CA ALA A 140 -1.37 27.09 2.32
C ALA A 140 -2.60 26.51 1.62
N VAL A 141 -3.67 26.29 2.38
CA VAL A 141 -4.90 25.67 1.88
C VAL A 141 -6.11 26.44 2.35
N ARG A 142 -7.11 26.59 1.49
CA ARG A 142 -8.39 27.21 1.78
C ARG A 142 -9.52 26.19 1.60
N ALA A 143 -10.46 26.20 2.54
CA ALA A 143 -11.65 25.36 2.44
C ALA A 143 -12.63 25.96 1.42
N PHE A 144 -13.14 25.12 0.52
CA PHE A 144 -14.06 25.54 -0.54
C PHE A 144 -15.43 25.98 -0.01
N GLY A 145 -15.96 27.07 -0.56
CA GLY A 145 -17.35 27.49 -0.33
C GLY A 145 -17.64 28.05 1.06
N ILE A 146 -16.62 28.34 1.85
CA ILE A 146 -16.75 28.96 3.17
C ILE A 146 -15.76 30.11 3.35
N ARG A 147 -16.17 31.10 4.15
CA ARG A 147 -15.30 32.10 4.75
C ARG A 147 -15.37 31.93 6.25
N VAL A 148 -14.20 31.86 6.86
CA VAL A 148 -14.06 31.53 8.28
C VAL A 148 -13.94 32.81 9.08
N ASP A 149 -14.60 32.86 10.22
CA ASP A 149 -14.55 34.02 11.09
C ASP A 149 -13.30 33.99 11.98
N GLU A 150 -12.85 35.15 12.45
CA GLU A 150 -11.67 35.26 13.32
C GLU A 150 -11.85 34.46 14.63
N GLY A 151 -13.08 34.37 15.15
CA GLY A 151 -13.42 33.58 16.34
C GLY A 151 -13.28 32.06 16.17
N ALA A 152 -13.10 31.56 14.95
CA ALA A 152 -12.92 30.12 14.71
C ALA A 152 -11.57 29.59 15.20
N GLN A 153 -10.58 30.45 15.40
CA GLN A 153 -9.20 30.06 15.70
C GLN A 153 -9.08 29.22 16.97
N GLU A 154 -9.76 29.63 18.05
CA GLU A 154 -9.72 28.91 19.33
C GLU A 154 -10.35 27.51 19.22
N TRP A 155 -11.46 27.42 18.49
CA TRP A 155 -12.13 26.15 18.24
C TRP A 155 -11.27 25.21 17.38
N LEU A 156 -10.68 25.72 16.30
CA LEU A 156 -9.78 24.96 15.43
C LEU A 156 -8.54 24.48 16.19
N TRP A 157 -7.97 25.35 17.03
CA TRP A 157 -6.82 25.00 17.85
C TRP A 157 -7.15 23.86 18.81
N SER A 158 -8.25 23.97 19.56
CA SER A 158 -8.67 22.98 20.56
C SER A 158 -9.13 21.65 19.97
N ASN A 159 -9.74 21.64 18.79
CA ASN A 159 -10.33 20.42 18.22
C ASN A 159 -9.47 19.74 17.16
N VAL A 160 -8.65 20.50 16.42
CA VAL A 160 -7.90 20.00 15.26
C VAL A 160 -6.40 20.01 15.54
N VAL A 161 -5.85 21.17 15.91
CA VAL A 161 -4.40 21.39 16.00
C VAL A 161 -3.80 20.69 17.23
N SER A 162 -4.34 20.96 18.43
CA SER A 162 -3.83 20.43 19.70
C SER A 162 -3.92 18.90 19.78
N LEU A 163 -4.98 18.35 19.19
CA LEU A 163 -5.24 16.91 19.13
C LEU A 163 -4.51 16.22 17.97
N HIS A 164 -3.73 16.99 17.20
CA HIS A 164 -2.95 16.51 16.06
C HIS A 164 -3.77 15.64 15.10
N ARG A 165 -5.04 16.01 14.90
CA ARG A 165 -5.97 15.17 14.16
C ARG A 165 -5.58 15.12 12.68
N PRO A 166 -5.56 13.93 12.07
CA PRO A 166 -5.35 13.82 10.65
C PRO A 166 -6.53 14.42 9.89
N LEU A 167 -6.22 15.23 8.89
CA LEU A 167 -7.16 15.78 7.91
C LEU A 167 -6.93 15.12 6.56
N LYS A 168 -8.01 14.92 5.81
CA LYS A 168 -7.96 14.56 4.39
C LYS A 168 -8.31 15.79 3.58
N LEU A 169 -7.43 16.19 2.67
CA LEU A 169 -7.71 17.26 1.72
C LEU A 169 -7.96 16.66 0.35
N THR A 170 -9.08 17.03 -0.26
CA THR A 170 -9.37 16.73 -1.67
C THR A 170 -9.06 18.00 -2.45
N LEU A 171 -7.97 17.97 -3.21
CA LEU A 171 -7.47 19.15 -3.92
C LEU A 171 -8.39 19.48 -5.09
N LEU A 172 -8.83 20.73 -5.18
CA LEU A 172 -9.73 21.19 -6.25
C LEU A 172 -8.97 22.06 -7.23
N HIS A 173 -8.37 23.16 -6.73
CA HIS A 173 -7.77 24.16 -7.59
C HIS A 173 -6.59 24.84 -6.90
N ARG A 174 -5.69 25.40 -7.70
CA ARG A 174 -4.56 26.22 -7.25
C ARG A 174 -4.90 27.68 -7.51
N LEU A 175 -4.92 28.49 -6.46
CA LEU A 175 -5.04 29.93 -6.57
C LEU A 175 -3.64 30.54 -6.48
N GLU A 176 -3.27 31.30 -7.50
CA GLU A 176 -2.01 32.04 -7.53
C GLU A 176 -2.24 33.47 -7.01
N GLY A 177 -1.38 33.95 -6.12
CA GLY A 177 -1.31 35.37 -5.76
C GLY A 177 -2.45 35.95 -4.89
N VAL A 178 -3.19 35.12 -4.14
CA VAL A 178 -4.35 35.60 -3.34
C VAL A 178 -3.96 36.19 -1.98
N VAL A 179 -2.81 35.83 -1.42
CA VAL A 179 -2.30 36.38 -0.15
C VAL A 179 -0.94 37.02 -0.41
N ASP A 180 -0.90 38.36 -0.41
CA ASP A 180 0.30 39.20 -0.54
C ASP A 180 1.26 38.87 -1.70
N GLY A 181 0.71 38.43 -2.84
CA GLY A 181 1.42 38.38 -4.13
C GLY A 181 2.45 37.26 -4.33
N GLU A 182 2.83 36.52 -3.29
CA GLU A 182 3.88 35.48 -3.39
C GLU A 182 3.43 34.06 -3.00
N GLU A 183 2.38 33.89 -2.18
CA GLU A 183 1.96 32.56 -1.74
C GLU A 183 0.84 31.97 -2.61
N THR A 184 1.08 30.78 -3.15
CA THR A 184 0.08 29.97 -3.85
C THR A 184 -0.78 29.21 -2.83
N VAL A 185 -2.11 29.34 -2.95
CA VAL A 185 -3.07 28.76 -2.02
C VAL A 185 -3.89 27.69 -2.74
N ALA A 186 -3.94 26.47 -2.19
CA ALA A 186 -4.79 25.43 -2.77
C ALA A 186 -6.21 25.50 -2.18
N THR A 187 -7.21 25.57 -3.05
CA THR A 187 -8.61 25.38 -2.66
C THR A 187 -8.91 23.89 -2.58
N CYS A 188 -9.51 23.43 -1.48
CA CYS A 188 -9.77 22.01 -1.27
C CYS A 188 -10.98 21.74 -0.38
N PHE A 189 -11.52 20.52 -0.50
CA PHE A 189 -12.44 19.97 0.50
C PHE A 189 -11.66 19.36 1.66
N MET A 190 -12.03 19.72 2.89
CA MET A 190 -11.32 19.28 4.09
C MET A 190 -12.20 18.36 4.93
N LYS A 191 -11.71 17.16 5.22
CA LYS A 191 -12.41 16.21 6.10
C LYS A 191 -11.58 15.92 7.34
N ILE A 192 -12.19 16.13 8.51
CA ILE A 192 -11.64 15.76 9.80
C ILE A 192 -11.86 14.27 10.00
N GLN A 193 -10.77 13.52 10.18
CA GLN A 193 -10.85 12.10 10.46
C GLN A 193 -11.11 11.89 11.96
N LYS A 194 -12.39 11.70 12.33
CA LYS A 194 -12.84 11.37 13.68
C LYS A 194 -13.48 9.98 13.65
N LEU A 195 -12.85 8.97 14.24
CA LEU A 195 -13.47 7.64 14.32
C LEU A 195 -14.81 7.73 15.08
N PRO A 196 -15.92 7.10 14.60
CA PRO A 196 -16.04 6.22 13.44
C PRO A 196 -16.44 6.90 12.10
N PHE A 197 -16.69 8.21 12.04
CA PHE A 197 -17.17 8.92 10.85
C PHE A 197 -16.34 10.17 10.51
N ASP A 198 -15.87 10.25 9.26
CA ASP A 198 -15.23 11.46 8.74
C ASP A 198 -16.27 12.61 8.69
N ARG A 199 -15.90 13.79 9.21
CA ARG A 199 -16.74 15.00 9.19
C ARG A 199 -16.17 16.03 8.24
N ASP A 200 -17.03 16.71 7.50
CA ASP A 200 -16.61 17.84 6.68
C ASP A 200 -16.32 19.05 7.59
N LEU A 201 -15.11 19.60 7.48
CA LEU A 201 -14.70 20.76 8.26
C LEU A 201 -15.57 21.97 7.94
N ALA A 202 -15.93 22.17 6.66
CA ALA A 202 -16.71 23.32 6.25
C ALA A 202 -18.11 23.29 6.86
N GLN A 203 -18.77 22.13 6.80
CA GLN A 203 -20.06 21.91 7.45
C GLN A 203 -19.96 22.11 8.96
N GLU A 204 -18.88 21.61 9.58
CA GLU A 204 -18.70 21.68 11.02
C GLU A 204 -18.48 23.13 11.51
N LEU A 205 -17.74 23.96 10.76
CA LEU A 205 -17.58 25.39 11.05
C LEU A 205 -18.88 26.17 10.86
N VAL A 206 -19.58 25.96 9.75
CA VAL A 206 -20.86 26.64 9.45
C VAL A 206 -21.91 26.26 10.49
N SER A 207 -22.01 24.99 10.88
CA SER A 207 -22.97 24.53 11.88
C SER A 207 -22.78 25.16 13.27
N ARG A 208 -21.58 25.66 13.56
CA ARG A 208 -21.24 26.33 14.82
C ARG A 208 -21.30 27.85 14.73
N GLY A 209 -21.62 28.42 13.56
CA GLY A 209 -21.57 29.86 13.34
C GLY A 209 -20.14 30.41 13.41
N LEU A 210 -19.14 29.60 13.04
CA LEU A 210 -17.73 29.98 12.97
C LEU A 210 -17.26 30.23 11.53
N ALA A 211 -18.17 30.05 10.57
CA ALA A 211 -17.95 30.32 9.17
C ALA A 211 -19.28 30.63 8.48
N GLU A 212 -19.20 31.45 7.46
CA GLU A 212 -20.29 31.76 6.56
C GLU A 212 -20.12 30.99 5.24
N SER A 213 -21.22 30.48 4.69
CA SER A 213 -21.20 29.85 3.37
C SER A 213 -21.14 30.93 2.30
N ILE A 214 -20.17 30.81 1.40
CA ILE A 214 -20.03 31.67 0.23
C ILE A 214 -20.47 30.91 -1.00
N PRO A 215 -21.25 31.53 -1.91
CA PRO A 215 -21.56 30.95 -3.21
C PRO A 215 -20.30 30.94 -4.10
N GLU A 216 -19.46 29.94 -3.93
CA GLU A 216 -18.38 29.62 -4.86
C GLU A 216 -18.88 28.58 -5.86
N THR A 217 -19.01 28.96 -7.13
CA THR A 217 -19.42 28.04 -8.19
C THR A 217 -18.23 27.21 -8.67
N LEU A 218 -18.40 25.88 -8.69
CA LEU A 218 -17.42 24.92 -9.20
C LEU A 218 -16.98 25.22 -10.65
N SER A 219 -17.84 25.88 -11.44
CA SER A 219 -17.53 26.29 -12.82
C SER A 219 -16.34 27.23 -12.94
N LYS A 220 -15.98 27.98 -11.87
CA LYS A 220 -14.76 28.81 -11.86
C LYS A 220 -13.47 27.98 -11.80
N TYR A 221 -13.58 26.71 -11.42
CA TYR A 221 -12.46 25.81 -11.14
C TYR A 221 -12.34 24.68 -12.17
N ASP A 222 -13.27 24.62 -13.14
CA ASP A 222 -13.22 23.76 -14.34
C ASP A 222 -12.35 24.39 -15.45
N THR A 223 -11.23 24.99 -15.09
CA THR A 223 -10.28 25.53 -16.07
C THR A 223 -9.62 24.37 -16.82
N GLU A 224 -10.14 24.13 -18.02
CA GLU A 224 -9.62 23.33 -19.15
C GLU A 224 -9.18 21.89 -18.82
N ARG A 225 -10.11 20.95 -19.02
CA ARG A 225 -9.77 19.54 -19.28
C ARG A 225 -9.02 19.36 -20.59
#